data_AF-A0A534QZK9-F1
#
_entry.id   AF-A0A534QZK9-F1
#
_cell.length_a   1.000
_cell.length_b   1.000
_cell.length_c   1.000
_cell.angle_alpha   90.00
_cell.angle_beta   90.00
_cell.angle_gamma   90.00
#
_symmetry.space_group_name_H-M   'P 1'
#
loop_
_entity.id
_entity.type
_entity.pdbx_description
1 polymer ?
#
loop_
_entity_poly.entity_id
_entity_poly.type
_entity_poly.pdbx_seq_one_letter_code
_entity_poly.pdbx_strand_id
1 'polypeptide(L)'
;PEDRTHASYDPEYAQRFWRVLVQSDRVLKAFRARFIGKCSPVHFFWGSFDLAVTRFSGRPAPRHPGGVPNFPDWIAREAYSHEVSSCGFWPGGGPVPIPVYYAYAYPEPAGFSAAAVAPTSAFYSTDLHEFILPYDAVRTAGSPDEVLLAFLQSTHEAAANLGKWDRAALERPAPPPRDDTA
;
A
#
# COMPACT_ATOMS: atom_id res chain seq x y z
N PRO A 1 15.72 18.40 -22.43
CA PRO A 1 16.78 17.36 -22.34
C PRO A 1 16.38 16.12 -23.16
N GLU A 2 17.19 15.72 -24.13
CA GLU A 2 17.00 14.43 -24.81
C GLU A 2 17.76 13.35 -24.03
N ASP A 3 17.06 12.53 -23.25
CA ASP A 3 17.64 11.32 -22.66
C ASP A 3 17.59 10.19 -23.71
N ARG A 4 18.76 9.78 -24.19
CA ARG A 4 18.94 8.65 -25.13
C ARG A 4 19.61 7.46 -24.47
N THR A 5 19.90 7.53 -23.18
CA THR A 5 20.66 6.51 -22.43
C THR A 5 19.76 5.34 -22.07
N HIS A 6 18.52 5.62 -21.65
CA HIS A 6 17.50 4.62 -21.28
C HIS A 6 16.54 4.35 -22.45
N ALA A 7 17.08 4.04 -23.63
CA ALA A 7 16.29 3.81 -24.85
C ALA A 7 16.04 2.31 -25.15
N SER A 8 16.40 1.41 -24.23
CA SER A 8 16.10 -0.02 -24.38
C SER A 8 14.64 -0.29 -24.06
N TYR A 9 13.95 -0.93 -24.99
CA TYR A 9 12.59 -1.44 -24.80
C TYR A 9 12.61 -2.94 -25.03
N ASP A 10 12.21 -3.69 -24.00
CA ASP A 10 11.95 -5.11 -24.11
C ASP A 10 10.44 -5.35 -23.96
N PRO A 11 9.74 -5.75 -25.03
CA PRO A 11 8.29 -5.94 -25.01
C PRO A 11 7.85 -7.01 -24.01
N GLU A 12 8.69 -8.02 -23.75
CA GLU A 12 8.36 -9.09 -22.83
C GLU A 12 8.32 -8.57 -21.38
N TYR A 13 9.36 -7.83 -20.96
CA TYR A 13 9.38 -7.23 -19.63
C TYR A 13 8.33 -6.14 -19.46
N ALA A 14 8.08 -5.33 -20.51
CA ALA A 14 7.01 -4.34 -20.49
C ALA A 14 5.63 -4.99 -20.30
N GLN A 15 5.36 -6.09 -21.01
CA GLN A 15 4.11 -6.84 -20.86
C GLN A 15 3.97 -7.49 -19.48
N ARG A 16 5.05 -8.07 -18.95
CA ARG A 16 5.07 -8.66 -17.60
C ARG A 16 4.77 -7.61 -16.55
N PHE A 17 5.43 -6.46 -16.59
CA PHE A 17 5.18 -5.34 -15.68
C PHE A 17 3.73 -4.86 -15.75
N TRP A 18 3.21 -4.64 -16.97
CA TRP A 18 1.80 -4.25 -17.15
C TRP A 18 0.82 -5.27 -16.54
N ARG A 19 1.06 -6.58 -16.71
CA ARG A 19 0.23 -7.61 -16.09
C ARG A 19 0.27 -7.54 -14.57
N VAL A 20 1.43 -7.28 -13.97
CA VAL A 20 1.54 -7.08 -12.52
C VAL A 20 0.72 -5.87 -12.10
N LEU A 21 0.86 -4.73 -12.77
CA LEU A 21 0.08 -3.54 -12.44
C LEU A 21 -1.44 -3.79 -12.49
N VAL A 22 -1.93 -4.46 -13.54
CA VAL A 22 -3.36 -4.76 -13.70
C VAL A 22 -3.87 -5.72 -12.60
N GLN A 23 -3.09 -6.75 -12.25
CA GLN A 23 -3.49 -7.68 -11.19
C GLN A 23 -3.44 -7.03 -9.81
N SER A 24 -2.41 -6.25 -9.52
CA SER A 24 -2.28 -5.48 -8.28
C SER A 24 -3.43 -4.49 -8.13
N ASP A 25 -3.76 -3.73 -9.18
CA ASP A 25 -4.88 -2.77 -9.18
C ASP A 25 -6.22 -3.44 -8.84
N ARG A 26 -6.48 -4.63 -9.38
CA ARG A 26 -7.71 -5.38 -9.08
C ARG A 26 -7.83 -5.73 -7.59
N VAL A 27 -6.75 -6.21 -6.96
CA VAL A 27 -6.75 -6.56 -5.53
C VAL A 27 -6.76 -5.31 -4.65
N LEU A 28 -6.02 -4.26 -5.02
CA LEU A 28 -6.03 -2.97 -4.32
C LEU A 28 -7.43 -2.33 -4.35
N LYS A 29 -8.18 -2.47 -5.45
CA LYS A 29 -9.59 -2.04 -5.54
C LYS A 29 -10.51 -2.87 -4.64
N ALA A 30 -10.31 -4.20 -4.57
CA ALA A 30 -11.07 -5.05 -3.66
C ALA A 30 -10.81 -4.69 -2.19
N PHE A 31 -9.56 -4.44 -1.84
CA PHE A 31 -9.18 -3.88 -0.53
C PHE A 31 -9.85 -2.53 -0.30
N ARG A 32 -9.68 -1.57 -1.22
CA ARG A 32 -10.28 -0.22 -1.13
C ARG A 32 -11.79 -0.26 -0.90
N ALA A 33 -12.51 -1.15 -1.58
CA ALA A 33 -13.97 -1.23 -1.52
C ALA A 33 -14.52 -1.51 -0.10
N ARG A 34 -13.70 -2.08 0.79
CA ARG A 34 -14.06 -2.34 2.20
C ARG A 34 -14.05 -1.08 3.09
N PHE A 35 -13.55 0.05 2.59
CA PHE A 35 -13.46 1.31 3.31
C PHE A 35 -14.49 2.31 2.77
N ILE A 36 -15.26 2.93 3.65
CA ILE A 36 -16.28 3.95 3.33
C ILE A 36 -15.85 5.37 3.65
N GLY A 37 -14.76 5.54 4.41
CA GLY A 37 -14.15 6.86 4.65
C GLY A 37 -13.43 7.43 3.43
N LYS A 38 -12.78 8.59 3.62
CA LYS A 38 -11.93 9.20 2.58
C LYS A 38 -10.79 8.24 2.22
N CYS A 39 -10.66 7.95 0.93
CA CYS A 39 -9.65 7.04 0.40
C CYS A 39 -9.27 7.49 -1.01
N SER A 40 -7.99 7.42 -1.36
CA SER A 40 -7.54 7.68 -2.72
C SER A 40 -8.09 6.63 -3.71
N PRO A 41 -8.16 6.95 -5.01
CA PRO A 41 -8.07 5.93 -6.06
C PRO A 41 -6.77 5.11 -5.92
N VAL A 42 -6.68 4.01 -6.67
CA VAL A 42 -5.39 3.37 -6.92
C VAL A 42 -4.64 4.26 -7.90
N HIS A 43 -3.54 4.87 -7.45
CA HIS A 43 -2.71 5.76 -8.25
C HIS A 43 -1.45 5.05 -8.70
N PHE A 44 -0.96 5.43 -9.88
CA PHE A 44 0.41 5.15 -10.30
C PHE A 44 1.21 6.45 -10.19
N PHE A 45 2.24 6.47 -9.35
CA PHE A 45 3.09 7.64 -9.15
C PHE A 45 4.35 7.52 -10.00
N TRP A 46 4.53 8.44 -10.96
CA TRP A 46 5.70 8.44 -11.84
C TRP A 46 7.02 8.77 -11.14
N GLY A 47 6.97 9.50 -10.02
CA GLY A 47 8.17 9.92 -9.29
C GLY A 47 8.85 8.77 -8.53
N SER A 48 8.06 7.98 -7.79
CA SER A 48 8.47 6.78 -7.05
C SER A 48 8.36 5.50 -7.88
N PHE A 49 7.61 5.55 -8.98
CA PHE A 49 7.36 4.45 -9.92
C PHE A 49 6.62 3.27 -9.29
N ASP A 50 5.57 3.56 -8.54
CA ASP A 50 4.81 2.58 -7.75
C ASP A 50 3.29 2.76 -7.90
N LEU A 51 2.55 1.71 -7.55
CA LEU A 51 1.11 1.79 -7.33
C LEU A 51 0.84 2.02 -5.84
N ALA A 52 -0.11 2.89 -5.51
CA ALA A 52 -0.53 3.08 -4.12
C ALA A 52 -2.03 3.33 -3.98
N VAL A 53 -2.56 2.92 -2.83
CA VAL A 53 -3.88 3.31 -2.32
C VAL A 53 -3.76 3.71 -0.86
N THR A 54 -4.38 4.83 -0.51
CA THR A 54 -4.23 5.45 0.81
C THR A 54 -5.59 5.69 1.45
N ARG A 55 -5.77 5.16 2.66
CA ARG A 55 -6.93 5.39 3.53
C ARG A 55 -6.61 6.48 4.54
N PHE A 56 -7.60 7.28 4.89
CA PHE A 56 -7.45 8.39 5.83
C PHE A 56 -8.35 8.18 7.04
N SER A 57 -7.83 8.43 8.24
CA SER A 57 -8.63 8.35 9.47
C SER A 57 -9.63 9.51 9.60
N GLY A 58 -9.36 10.62 8.89
CA GLY A 58 -10.08 11.88 9.01
C GLY A 58 -9.49 12.83 10.06
N ARG A 59 -8.56 12.38 10.91
CA ARG A 59 -7.88 13.23 11.89
C ARG A 59 -6.61 13.88 11.30
N PRO A 60 -6.24 15.09 11.75
CA PRO A 60 -4.97 15.70 11.37
C PRO A 60 -3.79 14.93 11.94
N ALA A 61 -2.68 14.89 11.19
CA ALA A 61 -1.42 14.32 11.64
C ALA A 61 -0.45 15.43 12.11
N PRO A 62 0.59 15.08 12.90
CA PRO A 62 1.71 15.98 13.13
C PRO A 62 2.33 16.44 11.79
N ARG A 63 2.96 17.62 11.80
CA ARG A 63 3.62 18.16 10.60
C ARG A 63 4.77 17.24 10.17
N HIS A 64 4.77 16.82 8.91
CA HIS A 64 5.84 15.99 8.35
C HIS A 64 7.21 16.69 8.46
N PRO A 65 8.26 15.98 8.95
CA PRO A 65 9.57 16.59 9.19
C PRO A 65 10.19 17.13 7.89
N GLY A 66 9.95 16.45 6.77
CA GLY A 66 10.54 16.79 5.47
C GLY A 66 11.85 16.05 5.26
N GLY A 67 12.68 16.52 4.34
CA GLY A 67 14.02 15.97 4.10
C GLY A 67 14.06 14.68 3.27
N VAL A 68 12.95 14.34 2.60
CA VAL A 68 12.91 13.20 1.67
C VAL A 68 13.60 13.61 0.36
N PRO A 69 14.61 12.85 -0.13
CA PRO A 69 15.33 13.19 -1.36
C PRO A 69 14.38 13.37 -2.54
N ASN A 70 14.58 14.44 -3.32
CA ASN A 70 13.77 14.77 -4.50
C ASN A 70 12.25 14.96 -4.24
N PHE A 71 11.85 15.12 -2.98
CA PHE A 71 10.46 15.33 -2.58
C PHE A 71 10.33 16.59 -1.71
N PRO A 72 9.92 17.74 -2.29
CA PRO A 72 9.86 19.01 -1.58
C PRO A 72 9.02 18.94 -0.30
N ASP A 73 9.57 19.49 0.79
CA ASP A 73 8.96 19.49 2.12
C ASP A 73 7.50 19.95 2.17
N TRP A 74 7.14 20.96 1.39
CA TRP A 74 5.78 21.47 1.37
C TRP A 74 4.81 20.45 0.77
N ILE A 75 5.24 19.69 -0.25
CA ILE A 75 4.44 18.61 -0.82
C ILE A 75 4.29 17.48 0.19
N ALA A 76 5.37 17.11 0.90
CA ALA A 76 5.31 16.10 1.97
C ALA A 76 4.31 16.51 3.07
N ARG A 77 4.33 17.77 3.50
CA ARG A 77 3.43 18.27 4.56
C ARG A 77 1.97 18.32 4.10
N GLU A 78 1.71 18.62 2.84
CA GLU A 78 0.35 18.56 2.28
C GLU A 78 -0.13 17.10 2.14
N ALA A 79 0.70 16.22 1.56
CA ALA A 79 0.38 14.81 1.34
C ALA A 79 0.11 14.06 2.65
N TYR A 80 0.85 14.38 3.71
CA TYR A 80 0.76 13.77 5.03
C TYR A 80 0.13 14.71 6.08
N SER A 81 -0.79 15.57 5.67
CA SER A 81 -1.50 16.49 6.57
C SER A 81 -2.48 15.80 7.53
N HIS A 82 -2.93 14.59 7.17
CA HIS A 82 -3.87 13.78 7.94
C HIS A 82 -3.26 12.40 8.21
N GLU A 83 -3.79 11.71 9.21
CA GLU A 83 -3.35 10.35 9.49
C GLU A 83 -3.72 9.42 8.33
N VAL A 84 -2.76 8.61 7.90
CA VAL A 84 -2.91 7.69 6.76
C VAL A 84 -2.48 6.28 7.09
N SER A 85 -3.08 5.33 6.38
CA SER A 85 -2.57 3.99 6.13
C SER A 85 -2.48 3.84 4.61
N SER A 86 -1.27 3.65 4.11
CA SER A 86 -0.98 3.58 2.68
C SER A 86 -0.33 2.25 2.36
N CYS A 87 -0.69 1.67 1.22
CA CYS A 87 -0.11 0.43 0.76
C CYS A 87 -0.09 0.37 -0.76
N GLY A 88 0.79 -0.47 -1.29
CA GLY A 88 1.11 -0.39 -2.71
C GLY A 88 1.97 -1.51 -3.25
N PHE A 89 2.34 -1.37 -4.52
CA PHE A 89 3.27 -2.24 -5.23
C PHE A 89 4.41 -1.40 -5.78
N TRP A 90 5.64 -1.79 -5.44
CA TRP A 90 6.86 -1.22 -6.00
C TRP A 90 7.56 -2.30 -6.84
N PRO A 91 7.80 -2.09 -8.15
CA PRO A 91 8.53 -3.05 -9.00
C PRO A 91 9.98 -3.30 -8.58
N GLY A 92 10.49 -2.56 -7.61
CA GLY A 92 11.89 -2.58 -7.20
C GLY A 92 12.73 -1.56 -7.97
N GLY A 93 13.98 -1.43 -7.54
CA GLY A 93 14.92 -0.39 -7.96
C GLY A 93 15.42 0.43 -6.78
N GLY A 94 16.63 0.97 -6.90
CA GLY A 94 17.26 1.74 -5.82
C GLY A 94 17.43 0.91 -4.53
N PRO A 95 16.86 1.35 -3.38
CA PRO A 95 17.08 0.70 -2.09
C PRO A 95 16.36 -0.65 -1.93
N VAL A 96 15.34 -0.92 -2.75
CA VAL A 96 14.60 -2.20 -2.73
C VAL A 96 14.86 -2.94 -4.05
N PRO A 97 15.81 -3.88 -4.11
CA PRO A 97 16.27 -4.46 -5.37
C PRO A 97 15.26 -5.43 -6.01
N ILE A 98 14.23 -5.84 -5.27
CA ILE A 98 13.23 -6.81 -5.71
C ILE A 98 11.84 -6.17 -5.75
N PRO A 99 10.91 -6.68 -6.57
CA PRO A 99 9.52 -6.25 -6.52
C PRO A 99 8.88 -6.62 -5.18
N VAL A 100 8.16 -5.68 -4.59
CA VAL A 100 7.51 -5.83 -3.28
C VAL A 100 6.13 -5.20 -3.27
N TYR A 101 5.26 -5.73 -2.42
CA TYR A 101 4.15 -4.97 -1.87
C TYR A 101 4.58 -4.34 -0.56
N TYR A 102 4.13 -3.12 -0.30
CA TYR A 102 4.51 -2.38 0.88
C TYR A 102 3.27 -1.83 1.60
N ALA A 103 3.40 -1.55 2.89
CA ALA A 103 2.37 -0.87 3.67
C ALA A 103 2.98 -0.08 4.84
N TYR A 104 2.52 1.15 5.05
CA TYR A 104 2.96 2.02 6.14
C TYR A 104 1.80 2.84 6.70
N ALA A 105 2.06 3.48 7.83
CA ALA A 105 1.15 4.45 8.45
C ALA A 105 1.90 5.74 8.78
N TYR A 106 1.23 6.88 8.62
CA TYR A 106 1.76 8.17 9.07
C TYR A 106 0.70 8.91 9.90
N PRO A 107 1.04 9.39 11.11
CA PRO A 107 2.24 9.02 11.85
C PRO A 107 2.23 7.51 12.15
N GLU A 108 3.41 6.90 12.28
CA GLU A 108 3.52 5.50 12.68
C GLU A 108 2.95 5.33 14.11
N PRO A 109 1.86 4.55 14.32
CA PRO A 109 1.33 4.33 15.66
C PRO A 109 2.30 3.53 16.53
N ALA A 110 2.30 3.79 17.83
CA ALA A 110 3.12 3.01 18.77
C ALA A 110 2.79 1.50 18.68
N GLY A 111 3.82 0.68 18.51
CA GLY A 111 3.70 -0.78 18.36
C GLY A 111 3.44 -1.27 16.92
N PHE A 112 3.31 -0.37 15.93
CA PHE A 112 3.01 -0.75 14.56
C PHE A 112 4.10 -1.64 13.95
N SER A 113 5.37 -1.26 14.10
CA SER A 113 6.53 -2.02 13.65
C SER A 113 6.66 -3.44 14.26
N ALA A 114 5.99 -3.70 15.39
CA ALA A 114 5.96 -5.00 16.05
C ALA A 114 4.64 -5.77 15.85
N ALA A 115 3.70 -5.21 15.08
CA ALA A 115 2.41 -5.84 14.88
C ALA A 115 2.54 -7.16 14.10
N ALA A 116 1.80 -8.18 14.54
CA ALA A 116 1.69 -9.42 13.79
C ALA A 116 0.84 -9.18 12.53
N VAL A 117 1.44 -9.35 11.37
CA VAL A 117 0.79 -9.22 10.06
C VAL A 117 0.81 -10.53 9.31
N ALA A 118 -0.14 -10.71 8.40
CA ALA A 118 -0.20 -11.86 7.50
C ALA A 118 0.24 -11.45 6.09
N PRO A 119 0.68 -12.38 5.23
CA PRO A 119 1.12 -13.73 5.56
C PRO A 119 2.42 -13.74 6.37
N THR A 120 2.88 -14.90 6.82
CA THR A 120 4.16 -15.05 7.55
C THR A 120 5.40 -14.64 6.74
N SER A 121 5.28 -14.52 5.42
CA SER A 121 6.33 -14.00 4.55
C SER A 121 6.43 -12.47 4.54
N ALA A 122 5.47 -11.76 5.15
CA ALA A 122 5.55 -10.33 5.35
C ALA A 122 6.40 -10.00 6.59
N PHE A 123 7.16 -8.92 6.52
CA PHE A 123 8.04 -8.47 7.61
C PHE A 123 8.12 -6.94 7.67
N TYR A 124 8.53 -6.40 8.81
CA TYR A 124 8.77 -4.96 8.94
C TYR A 124 10.22 -4.62 8.56
N SER A 125 10.40 -3.63 7.67
CA SER A 125 11.72 -3.07 7.36
C SER A 125 11.94 -1.83 8.22
N THR A 126 12.93 -1.90 9.12
CA THR A 126 13.35 -0.74 9.93
C THR A 126 13.98 0.36 9.10
N ASP A 127 14.60 0.02 7.97
CA ASP A 127 15.28 0.98 7.11
C ASP A 127 14.28 1.81 6.30
N LEU A 128 13.19 1.18 5.87
CA LEU A 128 12.13 1.84 5.11
C LEU A 128 11.04 2.43 6.02
N HIS A 129 10.90 1.93 7.25
CA HIS A 129 9.75 2.19 8.12
C HIS A 129 8.42 1.70 7.54
N GLU A 130 8.44 0.53 6.91
CA GLU A 130 7.27 -0.05 6.24
C GLU A 130 7.22 -1.58 6.41
N PHE A 131 6.02 -2.14 6.38
CA PHE A 131 5.84 -3.57 6.14
C PHE A 131 6.09 -3.91 4.68
N ILE A 132 6.80 -5.00 4.43
CA ILE A 132 7.19 -5.50 3.12
C ILE A 132 6.68 -6.93 2.95
N LEU A 133 6.06 -7.18 1.79
CA LEU A 133 5.72 -8.52 1.31
C LEU A 133 6.40 -8.73 -0.05
N PRO A 134 7.36 -9.68 -0.17
CA PRO A 134 7.99 -9.98 -1.45
C PRO A 134 6.97 -10.37 -2.52
N TYR A 135 7.08 -9.79 -3.71
CA TYR A 135 6.17 -10.08 -4.82
C TYR A 135 6.13 -11.58 -5.17
N ASP A 136 7.28 -12.27 -5.10
CA ASP A 136 7.35 -13.70 -5.39
C ASP A 136 6.56 -14.57 -4.39
N ALA A 137 6.41 -14.12 -3.14
CA ALA A 137 5.56 -14.81 -2.16
C ALA A 137 4.08 -14.74 -2.56
N VAL A 138 3.65 -13.67 -3.22
CA VAL A 138 2.30 -13.53 -3.78
C VAL A 138 2.18 -14.33 -5.08
N ARG A 139 3.12 -14.15 -6.01
CA ARG A 139 3.08 -14.74 -7.36
C ARG A 139 3.07 -16.27 -7.34
N THR A 140 3.77 -16.88 -6.38
CA THR A 140 3.90 -18.35 -6.29
C THR A 140 2.89 -19.00 -5.34
N ALA A 141 2.03 -18.21 -4.68
CA ALA A 141 1.00 -18.73 -3.78
C ALA A 141 -0.10 -19.47 -4.54
N GLY A 142 -0.75 -20.44 -3.86
CA GLY A 142 -1.93 -21.12 -4.39
C GLY A 142 -3.13 -20.18 -4.60
N SER A 143 -3.23 -19.13 -3.79
CA SER A 143 -4.25 -18.07 -3.88
C SER A 143 -3.60 -16.68 -3.81
N PRO A 144 -3.02 -16.15 -4.91
CA PRO A 144 -2.29 -14.87 -4.88
C PRO A 144 -3.12 -13.71 -4.35
N ASP A 145 -4.39 -13.63 -4.75
CA ASP A 145 -5.32 -12.59 -4.32
C ASP A 145 -5.55 -12.61 -2.81
N GLU A 146 -5.73 -13.79 -2.22
CA GLU A 146 -5.99 -13.96 -0.80
C GLU A 146 -4.76 -13.59 0.02
N VAL A 147 -3.57 -13.98 -0.45
CA VAL A 147 -2.29 -13.64 0.19
C VAL A 147 -2.07 -12.13 0.20
N LEU A 148 -2.22 -11.48 -0.96
CA LEU A 148 -2.07 -10.03 -1.04
C LEU A 148 -3.14 -9.32 -0.20
N LEU A 149 -4.39 -9.73 -0.29
CA LEU A 149 -5.48 -9.11 0.47
C LEU A 149 -5.32 -9.29 1.99
N ALA A 150 -4.78 -10.43 2.45
CA ALA A 150 -4.45 -10.66 3.85
C ALA A 150 -3.36 -9.69 4.34
N PHE A 151 -2.35 -9.41 3.51
CA PHE A 151 -1.33 -8.41 3.81
C PHE A 151 -1.87 -7.00 3.89
N LEU A 152 -2.61 -6.56 2.87
CA LEU A 152 -3.21 -5.22 2.85
C LEU A 152 -4.17 -5.03 4.03
N GLN A 153 -4.97 -6.05 4.35
CA GLN A 153 -5.94 -5.98 5.45
C GLN A 153 -5.26 -5.99 6.81
N SER A 154 -4.36 -6.93 7.09
CA SER A 154 -3.71 -7.05 8.40
C SER A 154 -2.85 -5.84 8.75
N THR A 155 -2.15 -5.25 7.77
CA THR A 155 -1.37 -4.02 7.96
C THR A 155 -2.26 -2.80 8.20
N HIS A 156 -3.38 -2.66 7.48
CA HIS A 156 -4.38 -1.63 7.77
C HIS A 156 -4.98 -1.80 9.16
N GLU A 157 -5.32 -3.02 9.56
CA GLU A 157 -5.89 -3.29 10.88
C GLU A 157 -4.92 -2.96 12.00
N ALA A 158 -3.64 -3.30 11.83
CA ALA A 158 -2.59 -2.89 12.76
C ALA A 158 -2.53 -1.35 12.88
N ALA A 159 -2.50 -0.63 11.75
CA ALA A 159 -2.48 0.83 11.75
C ALA A 159 -3.73 1.44 12.41
N ALA A 160 -4.92 1.00 12.01
CA ALA A 160 -6.19 1.53 12.46
C ALA A 160 -6.47 1.21 13.94
N ASN A 161 -6.14 0.00 14.41
CA ASN A 161 -6.34 -0.40 15.80
C ASN A 161 -5.37 0.35 16.73
N LEU A 162 -4.06 0.35 16.41
CA LEU A 162 -3.05 1.02 17.23
C LEU A 162 -3.19 2.55 17.17
N GLY A 163 -3.57 3.07 16.02
CA GLY A 163 -3.93 4.47 15.81
C GLY A 163 -5.29 4.84 16.40
N LYS A 164 -6.08 3.89 16.93
CA LYS A 164 -7.44 4.14 17.49
C LYS A 164 -8.37 4.87 16.52
N TRP A 165 -8.40 4.43 15.26
CA TRP A 165 -9.31 4.97 14.24
C TRP A 165 -10.75 4.55 14.55
N ASP A 166 -11.73 5.36 14.16
CA ASP A 166 -13.15 4.99 14.24
C ASP A 166 -13.51 4.01 13.11
N ARG A 167 -13.09 2.76 13.27
CA ARG A 167 -13.27 1.72 12.24
C ARG A 167 -14.75 1.46 11.92
N ALA A 168 -15.65 1.62 12.89
CA ALA A 168 -17.08 1.44 12.67
C ALA A 168 -17.66 2.50 11.72
N ALA A 169 -17.16 3.74 11.77
CA ALA A 169 -17.54 4.79 10.83
C ALA A 169 -16.79 4.73 9.49
N LEU A 170 -15.63 4.06 9.44
CA LEU A 170 -14.72 4.09 8.30
C LEU A 170 -14.76 2.83 7.43
N GLU A 171 -15.25 1.71 7.94
CA GLU A 171 -15.26 0.41 7.25
C GLU A 171 -16.67 -0.05 6.93
N ARG A 172 -16.84 -0.75 5.80
CA ARG A 172 -18.10 -1.40 5.49
C ARG A 172 -18.37 -2.48 6.53
N PRO A 173 -19.57 -2.52 7.15
CA PRO A 173 -19.96 -3.67 7.94
C PRO A 173 -19.97 -4.91 7.03
N ALA A 174 -19.71 -6.07 7.63
CA ALA A 174 -19.88 -7.34 6.91
C ALA A 174 -21.29 -7.38 6.31
N PRO A 175 -21.44 -7.74 5.02
CA PRO A 175 -22.76 -7.89 4.46
C PRO A 175 -23.53 -8.92 5.30
N PRO A 176 -24.84 -8.72 5.53
CA PRO A 176 -25.65 -9.75 6.14
C PRO A 176 -25.54 -11.06 5.33
N PRO A 177 -25.78 -12.23 5.94
CA PRO A 177 -25.83 -13.49 5.21
C PRO A 177 -26.74 -13.33 3.99
N ARG A 178 -26.33 -13.88 2.84
CA ARG A 178 -27.22 -13.91 1.68
C ARG A 178 -28.42 -14.77 2.03
N ASP A 179 -29.62 -14.18 1.95
CA ASP A 179 -30.84 -14.97 1.93
C ASP A 179 -30.88 -15.70 0.59
N ASP A 180 -30.49 -16.98 0.60
CA ASP A 180 -30.50 -17.86 -0.58
C ASP A 180 -31.94 -18.31 -0.94
N THR A 181 -32.96 -17.53 -0.59
CA THR A 181 -34.39 -17.82 -0.80
C THR A 181 -35.03 -17.03 -1.95
N ALA A 182 -34.28 -16.68 -3.00
CA ALA A 182 -34.79 -16.04 -4.21
C ALA A 182 -34.59 -16.91 -5.45
#